data_AF-A0A1E1XQH4-F1
#
_entry.id   AF-A0A1E1XQH4-F1
#
_cell.length_a   1.000
_cell.length_b   1.000
_cell.length_c   1.000
_cell.angle_alpha   90.00
_cell.angle_beta   90.00
_cell.angle_gamma   90.00
#
_symmetry.space_group_name_H-M   'P 1'
#
loop_
_entity.id
_entity.type
_entity.pdbx_description
1 polymer ?
#
loop_
_entity_poly.entity_id
_entity_poly.type
_entity_poly.pdbx_seq_one_letter_code
_entity_poly.pdbx_strand_id
1 'polypeptide(L)'
;QSGHQVQILKTDGCSFELEAHALARVLLTDRVKDKPVVVVAIVGAFRKGKSFLLNFFLRYLQNMGREDWLAEPDAPLKGFEWRGGSQSHTMGIMVWSEVFLVNTSEGREVAVLLLDTQGAFDCKSPTKVHSVIFALSAMVSSVL
;
A
#
# COMPACT_ATOMS: atom_id res chain seq x y z
N GLN A 1 12.54 3.37 -12.09
CA GLN A 1 11.49 3.37 -11.04
C GLN A 1 12.08 2.59 -9.87
N SER A 2 12.15 3.18 -8.66
CA SER A 2 12.92 2.60 -7.54
C SER A 2 12.17 1.56 -6.69
N GLY A 3 10.87 1.37 -6.92
CA GLY A 3 10.07 0.39 -6.17
C GLY A 3 9.04 -0.37 -7.02
N HIS A 4 8.46 -1.39 -6.41
CA HIS A 4 7.42 -2.25 -6.97
C HIS A 4 6.44 -2.69 -5.87
N GLN A 5 5.27 -3.21 -6.28
CA GLN A 5 4.31 -3.79 -5.34
C GLN A 5 4.83 -5.13 -4.80
N VAL A 6 4.67 -5.36 -3.49
CA VAL A 6 5.06 -6.58 -2.80
C VAL A 6 3.85 -7.12 -2.06
N GLN A 7 3.46 -8.36 -2.38
CA GLN A 7 2.39 -9.05 -1.66
C GLN A 7 2.90 -9.53 -0.31
N ILE A 8 2.23 -9.11 0.76
CA ILE A 8 2.58 -9.48 2.14
C ILE A 8 1.55 -10.41 2.78
N LEU A 9 0.31 -10.38 2.30
CA LEU A 9 -0.72 -11.33 2.69
C LEU A 9 -1.34 -11.92 1.44
N LYS A 10 -1.26 -13.24 1.31
CA LYS A 10 -1.92 -14.04 0.27
C LYS A 10 -3.21 -14.63 0.81
N THR A 11 -4.17 -14.84 -0.08
CA THR A 11 -5.40 -15.60 0.22
C THR A 11 -5.87 -16.32 -1.03
N ASP A 12 -6.41 -17.53 -0.83
CA ASP A 12 -7.09 -18.33 -1.84
C ASP A 12 -8.63 -18.27 -1.70
N GLY A 13 -9.13 -17.44 -0.79
CA GLY A 13 -10.55 -17.34 -0.43
C GLY A 13 -10.96 -18.15 0.81
N CYS A 14 -10.14 -19.11 1.24
CA CYS A 14 -10.38 -19.99 2.37
C CYS A 14 -9.32 -19.83 3.47
N SER A 15 -8.09 -19.53 3.08
CA SER A 15 -6.92 -19.44 3.94
C SER A 15 -6.19 -18.10 3.76
N PHE A 16 -5.29 -17.81 4.71
CA PHE A 16 -4.43 -16.64 4.68
C PHE A 16 -2.99 -17.07 4.95
N GLU A 17 -2.06 -16.56 4.15
CA GLU A 17 -0.64 -16.81 4.30
C GLU A 17 0.13 -15.49 4.34
N LEU A 18 0.96 -15.31 5.37
CA LEU A 18 1.83 -14.15 5.50
C LEU A 18 3.16 -14.43 4.80
N GLU A 19 3.51 -13.57 3.86
CA GLU A 19 4.81 -13.56 3.20
C GLU A 19 5.86 -12.86 4.08
N ALA A 20 6.17 -13.49 5.22
CA ALA A 20 7.01 -12.90 6.27
C ALA A 20 8.41 -12.51 5.75
N HIS A 21 9.00 -13.32 4.87
CA HIS A 21 10.28 -13.01 4.24
C HIS A 21 10.21 -11.79 3.32
N ALA A 22 9.11 -11.62 2.57
CA ALA A 22 8.93 -10.45 1.71
C ALA A 22 8.77 -9.17 2.53
N LEU A 23 7.95 -9.24 3.60
CA LEU A 23 7.76 -8.12 4.51
C LEU A 23 9.05 -7.75 5.26
N ALA A 24 9.82 -8.75 5.71
CA ALA A 24 11.11 -8.56 6.36
C ALA A 24 12.11 -7.82 5.45
N ARG A 25 12.16 -8.15 4.15
CA ARG A 25 13.04 -7.44 3.19
C ARG A 25 12.69 -5.97 3.04
N VAL A 26 11.45 -5.57 3.29
CA VAL A 26 11.01 -4.17 3.22
C VAL A 26 11.30 -3.44 4.54
N LEU A 27 10.89 -4.02 5.67
CA LEU A 27 10.90 -3.33 6.97
C LEU A 27 12.16 -3.55 7.81
N LEU A 28 12.88 -4.66 7.65
CA LEU A 28 14.02 -5.02 8.49
C LEU A 28 15.38 -4.61 7.90
N THR A 29 15.39 -3.70 6.91
CA THR A 29 16.64 -3.12 6.42
C THR A 29 17.25 -2.19 7.47
N ASP A 30 18.58 -2.09 7.54
CA ASP A 30 19.27 -1.24 8.53
C ASP A 30 18.85 0.23 8.46
N ARG A 31 18.42 0.69 7.27
CA ARG A 31 17.91 2.04 7.06
C ARG A 31 16.58 2.29 7.78
N VAL A 32 15.74 1.27 7.98
CA VAL A 32 14.33 1.39 8.38
C VAL A 32 14.03 0.75 9.74
N LYS A 33 14.66 -0.38 10.07
CA LYS A 33 14.23 -1.30 11.14
C LYS A 33 14.08 -0.68 12.53
N ASP A 34 14.87 0.35 12.84
CA ASP A 34 14.90 1.01 14.15
C ASP A 34 14.15 2.36 14.16
N LYS A 35 13.35 2.65 13.12
CA LYS A 35 12.61 3.91 12.99
C LYS A 35 11.13 3.74 13.35
N PRO A 36 10.49 4.78 13.92
CA PRO A 36 9.04 4.81 14.03
C PRO A 36 8.40 4.69 12.64
N VAL A 37 7.39 3.84 12.52
CA VAL A 37 6.69 3.58 11.27
C VAL A 37 5.33 4.29 11.24
N VAL A 38 5.01 4.88 10.09
CA VAL A 38 3.67 5.38 9.75
C VAL A 38 3.15 4.52 8.61
N VAL A 39 2.05 3.83 8.83
CA VAL A 39 1.41 2.98 7.82
C VAL A 39 0.18 3.70 7.29
N VAL A 40 0.21 4.06 6.00
CA VAL A 40 -0.93 4.65 5.29
C VAL A 40 -1.59 3.54 4.48
N ALA A 41 -2.79 3.15 4.89
CA ALA A 41 -3.59 2.15 4.20
C ALA A 41 -4.73 2.83 3.43
N ILE A 42 -5.14 2.25 2.30
CA ILE A 42 -6.43 2.58 1.67
C ILE A 42 -7.26 1.32 1.58
N VAL A 43 -8.38 1.31 2.32
CA VAL A 43 -9.31 0.19 2.35
C VAL A 43 -10.69 0.65 1.89
N GLY A 44 -11.40 -0.22 1.18
CA GLY A 44 -12.74 0.11 0.69
C GLY A 44 -13.23 -0.82 -0.39
N ALA A 45 -14.41 -0.51 -0.94
CA ALA A 45 -15.08 -1.36 -1.90
C ALA A 45 -14.24 -1.63 -3.16
N PHE A 46 -14.53 -2.76 -3.80
CA PHE A 46 -13.97 -3.16 -5.08
C PHE A 46 -14.26 -2.09 -6.15
N ARG A 47 -13.27 -1.80 -7.00
CA ARG A 47 -13.35 -0.85 -8.14
C ARG A 47 -13.63 0.61 -7.78
N LYS A 48 -13.26 1.09 -6.59
CA LYS A 48 -13.38 2.51 -6.20
C LYS A 48 -12.09 3.33 -6.33
N GLY A 49 -11.10 2.84 -7.07
CA GLY A 49 -9.89 3.64 -7.39
C GLY A 49 -8.84 3.71 -6.28
N LYS A 50 -8.79 2.74 -5.35
CA LYS A 50 -7.83 2.72 -4.23
C LYS A 50 -6.37 2.79 -4.67
N SER A 51 -5.93 1.83 -5.50
CA SER A 51 -4.57 1.77 -6.03
C SER A 51 -4.25 2.99 -6.90
N PHE A 52 -5.25 3.55 -7.61
CA PHE A 52 -5.11 4.80 -8.36
C PHE A 52 -4.80 5.98 -7.43
N LEU A 53 -5.55 6.13 -6.33
CA LEU A 53 -5.29 7.16 -5.32
C LEU A 53 -3.92 6.97 -4.63
N LEU A 54 -3.57 5.73 -4.25
CA LEU A 54 -2.26 5.41 -3.67
C LEU A 54 -1.09 5.78 -4.59
N ASN A 55 -1.27 5.68 -5.90
CA ASN A 55 -0.22 6.07 -6.84
C ASN A 55 0.03 7.58 -6.86
N PHE A 56 -0.94 8.42 -6.50
CA PHE A 56 -0.69 9.85 -6.27
C PHE A 56 0.10 10.07 -4.98
N PHE A 57 -0.19 9.33 -3.91
CA PHE A 57 0.59 9.41 -2.68
C PHE A 57 2.03 8.96 -2.93
N LEU A 58 2.21 7.90 -3.71
CA LEU A 58 3.52 7.43 -4.14
C LEU A 58 4.27 8.52 -4.92
N ARG A 59 3.62 9.18 -5.88
CA ARG A 59 4.20 10.29 -6.65
C ARG A 59 4.58 11.47 -5.74
N TYR A 60 3.72 11.82 -4.78
CA TYR A 60 4.00 12.86 -3.79
C TYR A 60 5.25 12.53 -2.95
N LEU A 61 5.33 11.31 -2.41
CA LEU A 61 6.44 10.86 -1.58
C LEU A 61 7.76 10.74 -2.36
N GLN A 62 7.71 10.26 -3.61
CA GLN A 62 8.88 10.20 -4.49
C GLN A 62 9.46 11.59 -4.80
N ASN A 63 8.60 12.60 -4.86
CA ASN A 63 9.01 14.00 -5.06
C ASN A 63 9.17 14.78 -3.75
N MET A 64 9.06 14.11 -2.59
CA MET A 64 9.18 14.72 -1.26
C MET A 64 8.31 15.98 -1.09
N GLY A 65 7.13 16.01 -1.71
CA GLY A 65 6.19 17.13 -1.61
C GLY A 65 6.64 18.45 -2.24
N ARG A 66 7.52 18.43 -3.25
CA ARG A 66 7.82 19.61 -4.09
C ARG A 66 6.55 20.22 -4.69
N GLU A 67 6.55 21.53 -4.96
CA GLU A 67 5.35 22.25 -5.45
C GLU A 67 4.76 21.65 -6.73
N ASP A 68 5.59 21.08 -7.60
CA ASP A 68 5.25 20.48 -8.89
C ASP A 68 5.09 18.94 -8.83
N TRP A 69 4.93 18.35 -7.64
CA TRP A 69 4.89 16.89 -7.45
C TRP A 69 3.84 16.17 -8.29
N LEU A 70 2.74 16.85 -8.64
CA LEU A 70 1.64 16.24 -9.39
C LEU A 70 2.05 15.90 -10.84
N ALA A 71 3.20 16.43 -11.30
CA ALA A 71 3.69 16.36 -12.66
C ALA A 71 2.73 16.99 -13.69
N GLU A 72 3.17 17.04 -14.94
CA GLU A 72 2.33 17.49 -16.06
C GLU A 72 1.07 16.60 -16.21
N PRO A 73 -0.06 17.16 -16.70
CA PRO A 73 -1.32 16.43 -16.84
C PRO A 73 -1.21 15.10 -17.61
N ASP A 74 -0.32 15.04 -18.60
CA ASP A 74 -0.12 13.86 -19.46
C ASP A 74 0.90 12.85 -18.89
N ALA A 75 1.48 13.13 -17.73
CA ALA A 75 2.49 12.27 -17.13
C ALA A 75 1.88 10.96 -16.62
N PRO A 76 2.35 9.78 -17.09
CA PRO A 76 1.73 8.50 -16.75
C PRO A 76 1.83 8.21 -15.25
N LEU A 77 0.71 7.77 -14.66
CA LEU A 77 0.66 7.37 -13.25
C LEU A 77 1.12 5.92 -13.10
N LYS A 78 2.26 5.74 -12.43
CA LYS A 78 2.90 4.43 -12.21
C LYS A 78 2.94 4.12 -10.72
N GLY A 79 2.95 2.83 -10.36
CA GLY A 79 3.00 2.39 -8.98
C GLY A 79 2.33 1.04 -8.80
N PHE A 80 1.46 0.92 -7.78
CA PHE A 80 0.55 -0.21 -7.61
C PHE A 80 -0.24 -0.47 -8.90
N GLU A 81 -0.44 -1.73 -9.22
CA GLU A 81 -1.19 -2.12 -10.42
C GLU A 81 -2.63 -1.62 -10.35
N TRP A 82 -3.04 -0.87 -11.37
CA TRP A 82 -4.39 -0.35 -11.50
C TRP A 82 -4.78 -0.37 -12.98
N ARG A 83 -6.02 -0.78 -13.29
CA ARG A 83 -6.59 -0.74 -14.64
C ARG A 83 -8.09 -0.49 -14.63
N GLY A 84 -8.63 0.13 -15.67
CA GLY A 84 -10.05 0.03 -16.03
C GLY A 84 -10.41 -1.42 -16.40
N GLY A 85 -11.58 -1.93 -15.97
CA GLY A 85 -12.03 -3.30 -16.29
C GLY A 85 -12.65 -4.07 -15.12
N SER A 86 -13.33 -5.20 -15.37
CA SER A 86 -14.09 -5.93 -14.34
C SER A 86 -13.28 -6.93 -13.51
N GLN A 87 -12.02 -7.21 -13.87
CA GLN A 87 -11.20 -8.21 -13.16
C GLN A 87 -10.44 -7.61 -11.98
N SER A 88 -10.43 -8.33 -10.87
CA SER A 88 -9.62 -8.01 -9.69
C SER A 88 -8.16 -8.38 -9.97
N HIS A 89 -7.25 -7.46 -9.63
CA HIS A 89 -5.80 -7.71 -9.72
C HIS A 89 -5.15 -7.81 -8.33
N THR A 90 -5.68 -7.12 -7.33
CA THR A 90 -5.16 -7.15 -5.95
C THR A 90 -5.89 -8.23 -5.14
N MET A 91 -5.19 -9.29 -4.75
CA MET A 91 -5.68 -10.29 -3.80
C MET A 91 -4.87 -10.21 -2.50
N GLY A 92 -5.55 -10.17 -1.36
CA GLY A 92 -4.92 -9.98 -0.05
C GLY A 92 -4.41 -8.56 0.21
N ILE A 93 -3.20 -8.43 0.75
CA ILE A 93 -2.58 -7.15 1.13
C ILE A 93 -1.23 -6.99 0.44
N MET A 94 -1.04 -5.81 -0.16
CA MET A 94 0.18 -5.39 -0.83
C MET A 94 0.80 -4.20 -0.10
N VAL A 95 2.13 -4.10 -0.14
CA VAL A 95 2.86 -2.90 0.26
C VAL A 95 3.77 -2.43 -0.86
N TRP A 96 4.21 -1.18 -0.81
CA TRP A 96 5.26 -0.70 -1.69
C TRP A 96 6.63 -1.16 -1.19
N SER A 97 7.51 -1.62 -2.08
CA SER A 97 8.83 -2.17 -1.71
C SER A 97 9.79 -1.13 -1.14
N GLU A 98 9.56 0.16 -1.45
CA GLU A 98 10.39 1.26 -0.99
C GLU A 98 9.69 1.98 0.17
N VAL A 99 10.37 2.04 1.32
CA VAL A 99 9.90 2.78 2.50
C VAL A 99 10.46 4.20 2.47
N PHE A 100 9.58 5.19 2.58
CA PHE A 100 9.97 6.59 2.48
C PHE A 100 10.37 7.13 3.85
N LEU A 101 11.57 7.70 3.98
CA LEU A 101 11.98 8.39 5.19
C LEU A 101 11.58 9.85 5.10
N VAL A 102 10.78 10.31 6.06
CA VAL A 102 10.21 11.66 6.08
C VAL A 102 10.53 12.31 7.43
N ASN A 103 11.03 13.55 7.39
CA ASN A 103 11.20 14.36 8.59
C ASN A 103 9.87 15.01 8.97
N THR A 104 9.42 14.80 10.20
CA THR A 104 8.25 15.50 10.73
C THR A 104 8.59 16.97 11.02
N SER A 105 7.56 17.81 11.20
CA SER A 105 7.73 19.19 11.66
C SER A 105 8.43 19.30 13.02
N GLU A 106 8.44 18.23 13.80
CA GLU A 106 9.12 18.12 15.09
C GLU A 106 10.59 17.69 14.97
N GLY A 107 11.10 17.49 13.75
CA GLY A 107 12.49 17.07 13.49
C GLY A 107 12.76 15.58 13.72
N ARG A 108 11.72 14.76 13.87
CA ARG A 108 11.85 13.30 13.98
C ARG A 108 11.75 12.66 12.60
N GLU A 109 12.66 11.75 12.27
CA GLU A 109 12.57 10.96 11.05
C GLU A 109 11.64 9.76 11.26
N VAL A 110 10.68 9.57 10.35
CA VAL A 110 9.73 8.44 10.37
C VAL A 110 9.77 7.66 9.05
N ALA A 111 9.48 6.38 9.13
CA ALA A 111 9.39 5.47 7.99
C ALA A 111 7.93 5.36 7.52
N VAL A 112 7.62 5.87 6.33
CA VAL A 112 6.28 5.84 5.74
C VAL A 112 6.13 4.63 4.81
N LEU A 113 5.18 3.75 5.14
CA LEU A 113 4.81 2.57 4.37
C LEU A 113 3.41 2.76 3.75
N LEU A 114 3.30 2.52 2.44
CA LEU A 114 2.01 2.50 1.74
C LEU A 114 1.47 1.08 1.65
N LEU A 115 0.21 0.89 2.03
CA LEU A 115 -0.48 -0.39 2.06
C LEU A 115 -1.73 -0.33 1.16
N ASP A 116 -1.76 -1.17 0.12
CA ASP A 116 -2.92 -1.36 -0.75
C ASP A 116 -3.62 -2.68 -0.42
N THR A 117 -4.94 -2.70 -0.46
CA THR A 117 -5.72 -3.90 -0.14
C THR A 117 -6.60 -4.34 -1.30
N GLN A 118 -6.90 -5.63 -1.31
CA GLN A 118 -8.05 -6.14 -2.03
C GLN A 118 -9.31 -5.32 -1.68
N GLY A 119 -10.11 -5.01 -2.69
CA GLY A 119 -11.37 -4.32 -2.49
C GLY A 119 -12.42 -5.23 -1.88
N ALA A 120 -13.14 -4.73 -0.89
CA ALA A 120 -14.27 -5.45 -0.32
C ALA A 120 -15.41 -5.62 -1.33
N PHE A 121 -16.22 -6.66 -1.16
CA PHE A 121 -17.41 -6.95 -1.97
C PHE A 121 -17.10 -7.27 -3.45
N ASP A 122 -15.95 -7.88 -3.74
CA ASP A 122 -15.81 -8.55 -5.03
C ASP A 122 -16.78 -9.75 -5.13
N CYS A 123 -17.13 -10.16 -6.35
CA CYS A 123 -18.10 -11.24 -6.57
C CYS A 123 -17.54 -12.65 -6.33
N LYS A 124 -16.29 -12.77 -5.87
CA LYS A 124 -15.55 -14.04 -5.86
C LYS A 124 -15.14 -14.48 -4.46
N SER A 125 -14.96 -13.53 -3.54
CA SER A 125 -14.38 -13.77 -2.22
C SER A 125 -15.48 -13.84 -1.14
N PRO A 126 -15.42 -14.82 -0.22
CA PRO A 126 -16.35 -14.86 0.91
C PRO A 126 -16.29 -13.61 1.77
N THR A 127 -17.41 -13.21 2.37
CA THR A 127 -17.49 -12.03 3.27
C THR A 127 -16.43 -12.06 4.38
N LYS A 128 -16.16 -13.25 4.93
CA LYS A 128 -15.12 -13.46 5.95
C LYS A 128 -13.74 -12.98 5.50
N VAL A 129 -13.41 -13.15 4.21
CA VAL A 129 -12.11 -12.73 3.67
C VAL A 129 -11.95 -11.22 3.74
N HIS A 130 -12.99 -10.49 3.29
CA HIS A 130 -13.00 -9.02 3.35
C HIS A 130 -12.91 -8.51 4.79
N SER A 131 -13.61 -9.13 5.74
CA SER A 131 -13.55 -8.75 7.15
C SER A 131 -12.15 -8.91 7.75
N VAL A 132 -11.44 -10.00 7.41
CA VAL A 132 -10.07 -10.24 7.89
C VAL A 132 -9.10 -9.22 7.28
N ILE A 133 -9.16 -8.99 5.97
CA ILE A 133 -8.31 -7.98 5.30
C ILE A 133 -8.55 -6.59 5.90
N PHE A 134 -9.82 -6.21 6.09
CA PHE A 134 -10.19 -4.94 6.71
C PHE A 134 -9.65 -4.83 8.13
N ALA A 135 -9.88 -5.84 8.98
CA ALA A 135 -9.46 -5.83 10.37
C ALA A 135 -7.92 -5.78 10.49
N LEU A 136 -7.19 -6.59 9.73
CA LEU A 136 -5.73 -6.56 9.71
C LEU A 136 -5.21 -5.19 9.29
N SER A 137 -5.78 -4.62 8.22
CA SER A 137 -5.36 -3.31 7.72
C SER A 137 -5.60 -2.22 8.75
N ALA A 138 -6.77 -2.22 9.42
CA ALA A 138 -7.09 -1.27 10.48
C ALA A 138 -6.18 -1.41 11.71
N MET A 139 -5.80 -2.63 12.09
CA MET A 139 -4.91 -2.86 13.23
C MET A 139 -3.47 -2.39 12.98
N VAL A 140 -2.99 -2.49 11.74
CA VAL A 140 -1.59 -2.12 11.41
C VAL A 140 -1.46 -0.70 10.87
N SER A 141 -2.53 -0.10 10.35
CA SER A 141 -2.53 1.25 9.81
C SER A 141 -2.45 2.31 10.90
N SER A 142 -1.62 3.33 10.67
CA SER A 142 -1.68 4.58 11.43
C SER A 142 -2.74 5.53 10.85
N VAL A 143 -2.99 5.42 9.54
CA VAL A 143 -4.00 6.18 8.78
C VAL A 143 -4.73 5.19 7.86
N LEU A 144 -6.06 5.16 7.94
CA LEU A 144 -6.95 4.24 7.20
C LEU A 144 -7.96 4.99 6.33
#